data_AF-A0A3A4Z9X5-F1
#
_entry.id   AF-A0A3A4Z9X5-F1
#
_cell.length_a   1.000
_cell.length_b   1.000
_cell.length_c   1.000
_cell.angle_alpha   90.00
_cell.angle_beta   90.00
_cell.angle_gamma   90.00
#
_symmetry.space_group_name_H-M   'P 1'
#
loop_
_entity.id
_entity.type
_entity.pdbx_description
1 polymer ?
#
loop_
_entity_poly.entity_id
_entity_poly.type
_entity_poly.pdbx_seq_one_letter_code
_entity_poly.pdbx_strand_id
1 'polypeptide(L)'
;MGKKTIRKNQNGSVLVLGMMMLVLLSLLGIAVVTTSTIEVQIAANDRLYKENLYDSEAATMEGAQTLQNADLKNAPPAWLMGIGAINEANDMFSDVFWNNTVQSANVPEARLAAAFQGYAPGSSLDLGRSRVHLYSIYGRCQRNNGAAIVRVGYRKAF
;
A
#
# COMPACT_ATOMS: atom_id res chain seq x y z
N MET A 1 60.75 -64.89 12.13
CA MET A 1 59.30 -64.82 11.80
C MET A 1 58.89 -63.35 11.75
N GLY A 2 58.95 -62.70 10.58
CA GLY A 2 58.72 -61.25 10.44
C GLY A 2 57.22 -60.90 10.39
N LYS A 3 56.76 -60.09 11.34
CA LYS A 3 55.35 -59.67 11.47
C LYS A 3 55.03 -58.63 10.39
N LYS A 4 54.26 -59.01 9.36
CA LYS A 4 53.74 -58.08 8.34
C LYS A 4 52.72 -57.14 8.98
N THR A 5 53.07 -55.87 9.13
CA THR A 5 52.14 -54.80 9.51
C THR A 5 51.40 -54.31 8.26
N ILE A 6 50.09 -54.55 8.22
CA ILE A 6 49.20 -54.05 7.16
C ILE A 6 49.06 -52.53 7.37
N ARG A 7 49.75 -51.71 6.57
CA ARG A 7 49.58 -50.25 6.62
C ARG A 7 48.22 -49.89 6.03
N LYS A 8 47.30 -49.39 6.87
CA LYS A 8 46.01 -48.83 6.44
C LYS A 8 46.26 -47.48 5.75
N ASN A 9 46.05 -47.43 4.43
CA ASN A 9 46.16 -46.22 3.62
C ASN A 9 44.90 -45.35 3.84
N GLN A 10 44.99 -44.31 4.68
CA GLN A 10 43.88 -43.38 4.96
C GLN A 10 43.84 -42.16 4.03
N ASN A 11 44.74 -42.07 3.05
CA ASN A 11 44.91 -40.88 2.21
C ASN A 11 43.67 -40.54 1.36
N GLY A 12 42.82 -41.52 1.03
CA GLY A 12 41.57 -41.27 0.31
C GLY A 12 40.41 -40.76 1.18
N SER A 13 40.40 -41.10 2.47
CA SER A 13 39.31 -40.74 3.40
C SER A 13 39.26 -39.24 3.67
N VAL A 14 40.44 -38.60 3.80
CA VAL A 14 40.55 -37.16 4.01
C VAL A 14 40.04 -36.37 2.80
N LEU A 15 40.27 -36.87 1.59
CA LEU A 15 39.75 -36.26 0.36
C LEU A 15 38.22 -36.28 0.32
N VAL A 16 37.62 -37.43 0.64
CA VAL A 16 36.15 -37.57 0.68
C VAL A 16 35.54 -36.67 1.75
N LEU A 17 36.16 -36.58 2.93
CA LEU A 17 35.73 -35.68 4.00
C LEU A 17 35.78 -34.21 3.56
N GLY A 18 36.87 -33.81 2.88
CA GLY A 18 37.01 -32.45 2.34
C GLY A 18 35.97 -32.12 1.28
N MET A 19 35.71 -33.05 0.35
CA MET A 19 34.64 -32.89 -0.64
C MET A 19 33.26 -32.81 0.02
N MET A 20 33.00 -33.62 1.04
CA MET A 20 31.74 -33.59 1.78
C MET A 20 31.54 -32.24 2.49
N MET A 21 32.60 -31.70 3.10
CA MET A 21 32.57 -30.36 3.68
C MET A 21 32.28 -29.29 2.62
N LEU A 22 32.92 -29.34 1.45
CA LEU A 22 32.67 -28.37 0.36
C LEU A 22 31.22 -28.42 -0.14
N VAL A 23 30.64 -29.62 -0.27
CA VAL A 23 29.23 -29.77 -0.65
C VAL A 23 28.32 -29.16 0.41
N LEU A 24 28.57 -29.43 1.69
CA LEU A 24 27.79 -28.84 2.79
C LEU A 24 27.89 -27.32 2.82
N LEU A 25 29.10 -26.77 2.66
CA LEU A 25 29.30 -25.31 2.60
C LEU A 25 28.60 -24.70 1.38
N SER A 26 28.61 -25.39 0.24
CA SER A 26 27.95 -24.91 -0.98
C SER A 26 26.42 -24.87 -0.78
N LEU A 27 25.84 -25.90 -0.17
CA LEU A 27 24.41 -25.93 0.14
C LEU A 27 24.02 -24.83 1.13
N LEU A 28 24.83 -24.61 2.16
CA LEU A 28 24.62 -23.51 3.11
C LEU A 28 24.76 -22.14 2.43
N GLY A 29 25.76 -21.98 1.56
CA GLY A 29 25.96 -20.76 0.77
C GLY A 29 24.76 -20.44 -0.10
N ILE A 30 24.22 -21.43 -0.81
CA ILE A 30 23.00 -21.28 -1.61
C ILE A 30 21.82 -20.89 -0.71
N ALA A 31 21.62 -21.59 0.41
CA ALA A 31 20.52 -21.30 1.34
C ALA A 31 20.59 -19.86 1.87
N VAL A 32 21.78 -19.40 2.26
CA VAL A 32 21.99 -18.01 2.73
C VAL A 32 21.68 -17.01 1.62
N VAL A 33 22.20 -17.19 0.42
CA VAL A 33 21.95 -16.29 -0.72
C VAL A 33 20.46 -16.24 -1.07
N THR A 34 19.77 -17.39 -1.06
CA THR A 34 18.32 -17.43 -1.33
C THR A 34 17.53 -16.67 -0.27
N THR A 35 17.87 -16.84 1.01
CA THR A 35 17.20 -16.15 2.12
C THR A 35 17.40 -14.64 2.01
N SER A 36 18.63 -14.18 1.81
CA SER A 36 18.92 -12.74 1.65
C SER A 36 18.21 -12.13 0.45
N THR A 37 18.11 -12.88 -0.66
CA THR A 37 17.37 -12.42 -1.85
C THR A 37 15.88 -12.24 -1.55
N ILE A 38 15.29 -13.18 -0.81
CA ILE A 38 13.87 -13.10 -0.39
C ILE A 38 13.66 -11.93 0.57
N GLU A 39 14.54 -11.74 1.57
CA GLU A 39 14.45 -10.63 2.52
C GLU A 39 14.50 -9.26 1.82
N VAL A 40 15.39 -9.10 0.82
CA VAL A 40 15.46 -7.86 0.03
C VAL A 40 14.16 -7.63 -0.75
N GLN A 41 13.58 -8.67 -1.34
CA GLN A 41 12.29 -8.56 -2.05
C GLN A 41 11.15 -8.19 -1.09
N ILE A 42 11.10 -8.80 0.10
CA ILE A 42 10.10 -8.47 1.13
C ILE A 42 10.26 -7.01 1.56
N ALA A 43 11.49 -6.57 1.85
CA ALA A 43 11.77 -5.20 2.27
C ALA A 43 11.42 -4.18 1.17
N ALA A 44 11.67 -4.51 -0.11
CA ALA A 44 11.29 -3.67 -1.23
C ALA A 44 9.76 -3.54 -1.34
N ASN A 45 9.02 -4.65 -1.20
CA ASN A 45 7.56 -4.64 -1.23
C ASN A 45 6.97 -3.85 -0.06
N ASP A 46 7.49 -4.03 1.17
CA ASP A 46 7.05 -3.28 2.35
C ASP A 46 7.28 -1.77 2.18
N ARG A 47 8.44 -1.38 1.63
CA ARG A 47 8.74 0.01 1.30
C ARG A 47 7.75 0.58 0.30
N LEU A 48 7.52 -0.10 -0.83
CA LEU A 48 6.60 0.35 -1.86
C LEU A 48 5.16 0.48 -1.34
N TYR A 49 4.72 -0.47 -0.51
CA TYR A 49 3.41 -0.41 0.13
C TYR A 49 3.26 0.84 1.01
N LYS A 50 4.26 1.13 1.86
CA LYS A 50 4.26 2.31 2.73
C LYS A 50 4.27 3.62 1.94
N GLU A 51 5.11 3.72 0.92
CA GLU A 51 5.14 4.89 0.04
C GLU A 51 3.76 5.15 -0.59
N ASN A 52 3.15 4.11 -1.17
CA ASN A 52 1.81 4.20 -1.75
C ASN A 52 0.76 4.60 -0.72
N LEU A 53 0.85 4.07 0.51
CA LEU A 53 -0.07 4.41 1.59
C LEU A 53 0.06 5.89 1.97
N TYR A 54 1.28 6.38 2.20
CA TYR A 54 1.51 7.78 2.55
C TYR A 54 1.08 8.74 1.44
N ASP A 55 1.36 8.40 0.18
CA ASP A 55 0.95 9.20 -0.97
C ASP A 55 -0.58 9.24 -1.10
N SER A 56 -1.26 8.12 -0.82
CA SER A 56 -2.72 8.01 -0.80
C SER A 56 -3.36 8.81 0.35
N GLU A 57 -2.77 8.77 1.55
CA GLU A 57 -3.18 9.61 2.68
C GLU A 57 -3.00 11.10 2.38
N ALA A 58 -1.85 11.47 1.81
CA ALA A 58 -1.56 12.85 1.43
C ALA A 58 -2.57 13.40 0.42
N ALA A 59 -2.93 12.61 -0.61
CA ALA A 59 -4.00 12.98 -1.54
C ALA A 59 -5.34 13.14 -0.82
N THR A 60 -5.69 12.21 0.08
CA THR A 60 -6.95 12.30 0.85
C THR A 60 -6.99 13.58 1.71
N MET A 61 -5.88 13.92 2.36
CA MET A 61 -5.74 15.13 3.17
C MET A 61 -5.81 16.41 2.32
N GLU A 62 -5.24 16.39 1.11
CA GLU A 62 -5.43 17.47 0.14
C GLU A 62 -6.90 17.65 -0.22
N GLY A 63 -7.63 16.55 -0.45
CA GLY A 63 -9.07 16.55 -0.65
C GLY A 63 -9.83 17.16 0.55
N ALA A 64 -9.42 16.83 1.76
CA ALA A 64 -10.03 17.41 2.96
C ALA A 64 -9.76 18.93 3.05
N GLN A 65 -8.53 19.35 2.75
CA GLN A 65 -8.13 20.75 2.78
C GLN A 65 -8.85 21.57 1.70
N THR A 66 -9.03 21.02 0.50
CA THR A 66 -9.79 21.67 -0.57
C THR A 66 -11.27 21.80 -0.21
N LEU A 67 -11.88 20.79 0.41
CA LEU A 67 -13.26 20.90 0.92
C LEU A 67 -13.37 21.87 2.11
N GLN A 68 -12.36 21.96 2.95
CA GLN A 68 -12.30 22.96 4.04
C GLN A 68 -12.31 24.39 3.48
N ASN A 69 -11.53 24.64 2.42
CA ASN A 69 -11.41 25.98 1.83
C ASN A 69 -12.54 26.33 0.85
N ALA A 70 -13.22 25.34 0.29
CA ALA A 70 -14.31 25.57 -0.66
C ALA A 70 -15.63 25.98 0.01
N ASP A 71 -16.40 26.82 -0.69
CA ASP A 71 -17.81 27.07 -0.37
C ASP A 71 -18.68 25.95 -0.95
N LEU A 72 -18.88 24.91 -0.14
CA LEU A 72 -19.64 23.72 -0.53
C LEU A 72 -21.13 23.97 -0.78
N LYS A 73 -21.68 25.10 -0.31
CA LYS A 73 -23.11 25.42 -0.48
C LYS A 73 -23.40 25.97 -1.87
N ASN A 74 -22.56 26.89 -2.33
CA ASN A 74 -22.82 27.66 -3.56
C ASN A 74 -21.88 27.27 -4.71
N ALA A 75 -20.68 26.75 -4.42
CA ALA A 75 -19.66 26.42 -5.41
C ALA A 75 -18.87 25.16 -5.00
N PRO A 76 -19.52 23.98 -4.96
CA PRO A 76 -18.82 22.74 -4.66
C PRO A 76 -17.75 22.45 -5.73
N PRO A 77 -16.59 21.85 -5.35
CA PRO A 77 -15.59 21.44 -6.32
C PRO A 77 -16.17 20.48 -7.37
N ALA A 78 -15.80 20.64 -8.64
CA ALA A 78 -16.37 19.85 -9.75
C ALA A 78 -16.14 18.32 -9.62
N TRP A 79 -15.14 17.93 -8.85
CA TRP A 79 -14.81 16.52 -8.57
C TRP A 79 -15.55 15.95 -7.36
N LEU A 80 -16.30 16.78 -6.62
CA LEU A 80 -17.15 16.32 -5.53
C LEU A 80 -18.41 15.66 -6.10
N MET A 81 -18.55 14.37 -5.82
CA MET A 81 -19.63 13.54 -6.35
C MET A 81 -20.84 13.54 -5.40
N GLY A 82 -22.02 13.30 -5.98
CA GLY A 82 -23.27 13.21 -5.23
C GLY A 82 -23.41 11.94 -4.39
N ILE A 83 -24.50 11.86 -3.63
CA ILE A 83 -24.83 10.67 -2.85
C ILE A 83 -25.06 9.46 -3.76
N GLY A 84 -24.45 8.32 -3.40
CA GLY A 84 -24.55 7.08 -4.17
C GLY A 84 -23.76 7.06 -5.49
N ALA A 85 -22.99 8.11 -5.80
CA ALA A 85 -22.21 8.18 -7.03
C ALA A 85 -20.95 7.30 -7.02
N ILE A 86 -20.46 6.91 -5.84
CA ILE A 86 -19.36 5.97 -5.66
C ILE A 86 -19.92 4.67 -5.09
N ASN A 87 -19.79 3.58 -5.85
CA ASN A 87 -20.05 2.23 -5.39
C ASN A 87 -18.75 1.62 -4.87
N GLU A 88 -18.56 1.66 -3.54
CA GLU A 88 -17.32 1.19 -2.91
C GLU A 88 -16.96 -0.26 -3.25
N ALA A 89 -17.94 -1.11 -3.57
CA ALA A 89 -17.69 -2.51 -3.91
C ALA A 89 -17.03 -2.70 -5.28
N ASN A 90 -17.30 -1.80 -6.24
CA ASN A 90 -16.86 -1.96 -7.63
C ASN A 90 -15.87 -0.87 -8.06
N ASP A 91 -16.13 0.38 -7.67
CA ASP A 91 -15.39 1.54 -8.19
C ASP A 91 -14.00 1.66 -7.57
N MET A 92 -13.84 1.28 -6.30
CA MET A 92 -12.55 1.38 -5.60
C MET A 92 -11.49 0.47 -6.22
N PHE A 93 -11.89 -0.66 -6.81
CA PHE A 93 -10.97 -1.62 -7.43
C PHE A 93 -10.87 -1.45 -8.95
N SER A 94 -11.59 -0.50 -9.54
CA SER A 94 -11.64 -0.27 -10.99
C SER A 94 -10.66 0.81 -11.42
N ASP A 95 -9.66 0.44 -12.23
CA ASP A 95 -8.75 1.43 -12.85
C ASP A 95 -9.49 2.44 -13.72
N VAL A 96 -10.59 2.03 -14.36
CA VAL A 96 -11.41 2.91 -15.19
C VAL A 96 -12.04 4.02 -14.36
N PHE A 97 -12.52 3.71 -13.15
CA PHE A 97 -13.06 4.72 -12.23
C PHE A 97 -11.96 5.73 -11.90
N TRP A 98 -10.84 5.27 -11.34
CA TRP A 98 -9.75 6.13 -10.91
C TRP A 98 -9.14 6.94 -12.04
N ASN A 99 -9.06 6.42 -13.26
CA ASN A 99 -8.56 7.18 -14.41
C ASN A 99 -9.42 8.40 -14.76
N ASN A 100 -10.70 8.38 -14.38
CA ASN A 100 -11.63 9.50 -14.54
C ASN A 100 -11.72 10.41 -13.30
N THR A 101 -10.99 10.11 -12.22
CA THR A 101 -10.94 10.97 -11.04
C THR A 101 -9.80 11.99 -11.12
N VAL A 102 -9.80 12.95 -10.20
CA VAL A 102 -8.82 14.04 -10.20
C VAL A 102 -7.48 13.54 -9.64
N GLN A 103 -6.39 13.94 -10.29
CA GLN A 103 -5.03 13.73 -9.79
C GLN A 103 -4.73 14.75 -8.69
N SER A 104 -4.07 14.33 -7.61
CA SER A 104 -3.64 15.24 -6.55
C SER A 104 -2.61 16.23 -7.11
N ALA A 105 -2.71 17.50 -6.71
CA ALA A 105 -1.81 18.55 -7.17
C ALA A 105 -0.42 18.43 -6.55
N ASN A 106 -0.33 17.93 -5.31
CA ASN A 106 0.94 17.80 -4.58
C ASN A 106 1.56 16.40 -4.71
N VAL A 107 0.74 15.38 -5.03
CA VAL A 107 1.18 13.99 -5.15
C VAL A 107 0.72 13.45 -6.51
N PRO A 108 1.54 13.60 -7.58
CA PRO A 108 1.13 13.27 -8.94
C PRO A 108 0.74 11.79 -9.12
N GLU A 109 1.30 10.88 -8.35
CA GLU A 109 0.96 9.46 -8.48
C GLU A 109 -0.32 9.07 -7.74
N ALA A 110 -0.86 9.99 -6.95
CA ALA A 110 -2.08 9.79 -6.22
C ALA A 110 -3.27 10.49 -6.90
N ARG A 111 -4.42 9.86 -6.78
CA ARG A 111 -5.71 10.31 -7.28
C ARG A 111 -6.70 10.44 -6.14
N LEU A 112 -7.66 11.34 -6.34
CA LEU A 112 -8.64 11.77 -5.37
C LEU A 112 -10.05 11.56 -5.91
N ALA A 113 -10.92 11.00 -5.08
CA ALA A 113 -12.36 11.08 -5.28
C ALA A 113 -13.02 11.52 -3.97
N ALA A 114 -14.14 12.25 -4.02
CA ALA A 114 -14.98 12.40 -2.83
C ALA A 114 -16.46 12.32 -3.19
N ALA A 115 -17.25 11.83 -2.24
CA ALA A 115 -18.69 11.77 -2.34
C ALA A 115 -19.35 12.40 -1.11
N PHE A 116 -20.46 13.08 -1.35
CA PHE A 116 -21.37 13.51 -0.30
C PHE A 116 -22.17 12.30 0.23
N GLN A 117 -22.10 12.03 1.53
CA GLN A 117 -22.79 10.89 2.16
C GLN A 117 -24.12 11.25 2.83
N GLY A 118 -24.49 12.53 2.84
CA GLY A 118 -25.71 13.01 3.49
C GLY A 118 -25.42 13.82 4.76
N TYR A 119 -26.43 13.87 5.63
CA TYR A 119 -26.36 14.61 6.89
C TYR A 119 -25.82 13.72 8.01
N ALA A 120 -25.08 14.31 8.95
CA ALA A 120 -24.57 13.57 10.08
C ALA A 120 -25.73 13.06 10.98
N PRO A 121 -25.72 11.78 11.41
CA PRO A 121 -26.73 11.26 12.33
C PRO A 121 -26.72 12.07 13.64
N GLY A 122 -27.90 12.52 14.07
CA GLY A 122 -28.07 13.39 15.24
C GLY A 122 -28.19 14.89 14.93
N SER A 123 -28.06 15.31 13.67
CA SER A 123 -28.40 16.69 13.28
C SER A 123 -29.92 16.84 13.14
N SER A 124 -30.50 17.86 13.79
CA SER A 124 -31.93 18.17 13.66
C SER A 124 -32.31 18.50 12.21
N LEU A 125 -33.42 17.94 11.73
CA LEU A 125 -34.07 18.23 10.44
C LEU A 125 -34.65 19.66 10.33
N ASP A 126 -34.39 20.50 11.32
CA ASP A 126 -34.96 21.83 11.45
C ASP A 126 -34.37 22.77 10.37
N LEU A 127 -35.19 23.70 9.86
CA LEU A 127 -34.85 24.50 8.69
C LEU A 127 -33.98 25.74 9.02
N GLY A 128 -33.78 26.03 10.31
CA GLY A 128 -33.17 27.28 10.80
C GLY A 128 -31.78 27.18 11.43
N ARG A 129 -31.15 25.99 11.52
CA ARG A 129 -29.79 25.83 12.07
C ARG A 129 -28.80 25.29 11.04
N SER A 130 -27.52 25.64 11.22
CA SER A 130 -26.40 25.10 10.44
C SER A 130 -26.38 23.58 10.51
N ARG A 131 -26.33 22.93 9.33
CA ARG A 131 -26.41 21.47 9.18
C ARG A 131 -25.02 20.90 9.00
N VAL A 132 -24.74 19.78 9.67
CA VAL A 132 -23.46 19.07 9.53
C VAL A 132 -23.57 18.10 8.35
N HIS A 133 -22.80 18.38 7.31
CA HIS A 133 -22.70 17.58 6.09
C HIS A 133 -21.54 16.58 6.23
N LEU A 134 -21.78 15.33 5.84
CA LEU A 134 -20.80 14.26 5.84
C LEU A 134 -20.28 14.00 4.42
N TYR A 135 -18.97 13.90 4.29
CA TYR A 135 -18.27 13.60 3.05
C TYR A 135 -17.36 12.40 3.27
N SER A 136 -17.27 11.51 2.29
CA SER A 136 -16.20 10.51 2.21
C SER A 136 -15.22 10.94 1.14
N ILE A 137 -13.94 10.98 1.52
CA ILE A 137 -12.83 11.33 0.65
C ILE A 137 -11.99 10.08 0.51
N TYR A 138 -11.61 9.77 -0.72
CA TYR A 138 -10.81 8.63 -1.08
C TYR A 138 -9.55 9.11 -1.79
N GLY A 139 -8.41 8.61 -1.33
CA GLY A 139 -7.14 8.70 -2.02
C GLY A 139 -6.79 7.33 -2.58
N ARG A 140 -6.16 7.30 -3.76
CA ARG A 140 -5.50 6.11 -4.29
C ARG A 140 -4.14 6.47 -4.84
N CYS A 141 -3.11 5.73 -4.46
CA CYS A 141 -1.82 5.77 -5.13
C CYS A 141 -1.55 4.43 -5.82
N GLN A 142 -0.99 4.47 -7.03
CA GLN A 142 -0.56 3.29 -7.77
C GLN A 142 0.86 3.47 -8.32
N ARG A 143 1.86 3.20 -7.49
CA ARG A 143 3.28 3.16 -7.89
C ARG A 143 3.77 1.71 -7.98
N ASN A 144 4.51 1.39 -9.04
CA ASN A 144 5.23 0.11 -9.22
C ASN A 144 4.37 -1.14 -8.97
N ASN A 145 3.15 -1.18 -9.51
CA ASN A 145 2.16 -2.26 -9.32
C ASN A 145 1.69 -2.50 -7.86
N GLY A 146 2.07 -1.64 -6.92
CA GLY A 146 1.43 -1.57 -5.61
C GLY A 146 0.29 -0.56 -5.65
N ALA A 147 -0.89 -0.93 -5.15
CA ALA A 147 -2.02 -0.02 -5.00
C ALA A 147 -2.37 0.13 -3.52
N ALA A 148 -2.52 1.37 -3.05
CA ALA A 148 -3.02 1.68 -1.72
C ALA A 148 -4.19 2.66 -1.82
N ILE A 149 -5.29 2.34 -1.15
CA ILE A 149 -6.51 3.15 -1.14
C ILE A 149 -6.81 3.51 0.30
N VAL A 150 -7.03 4.79 0.55
CA VAL A 150 -7.37 5.31 1.87
C VAL A 150 -8.69 6.03 1.78
N ARG A 151 -9.54 5.84 2.79
CA ARG A 151 -10.79 6.56 2.96
C ARG A 151 -10.76 7.36 4.25
N VAL A 152 -11.13 8.62 4.18
CA VAL A 152 -11.33 9.49 5.34
C VAL A 152 -12.75 10.06 5.30
N GLY A 153 -13.42 10.02 6.45
CA GLY A 153 -14.69 10.71 6.65
C GLY A 153 -14.44 12.15 7.09
N TYR A 154 -15.02 13.11 6.38
CA TYR A 154 -14.90 14.53 6.67
C TYR A 154 -16.27 15.13 6.98
N ARG A 155 -16.35 15.99 7.99
CA ARG A 155 -17.59 16.64 8.42
C ARG A 155 -17.42 18.15 8.37
N LYS A 156 -18.36 18.85 7.75
CA LYS A 156 -18.39 20.32 7.73
C LYS A 156 -19.78 20.82 8.08
N ALA A 157 -19.83 21.82 8.96
CA ALA A 157 -21.05 22.55 9.29
C ALA A 157 -21.10 23.84 8.46
N PHE A 158 -22.22 24.09 7.80
CA PHE A 158 -22.55 25.36 7.15
C PHE A 158 -24.07 25.55 7.03
#